data_AF-A0A8T2YY16-F1
#
_entry.id   AF-A0A8T2YY16-F1
#
_cell.length_a   1.000
_cell.length_b   1.000
_cell.length_c   1.000
_cell.angle_alpha   90.00
_cell.angle_beta   90.00
_cell.angle_gamma   90.00
#
_symmetry.space_group_name_H-M   'P 1'
#
loop_
_entity.id
_entity.type
_entity.pdbx_description
1 polymer ?
#
loop_
_entity_poly.entity_id
_entity_poly.type
_entity_poly.pdbx_seq_one_letter_code
_entity_poly.pdbx_strand_id
1 'polypeptide(L)'
;MEVLMEKKLSQTDIEYRLAFPTSSLRAFPMPEGETAVYFEATDTLENEWNFRLSIRGENDRYTKPVITGDWLQFVRDKGLKVGDKIFLTREEGVNGVRYSIRAERKIFKVWANVQ
;
A
#
# COMPACT_ATOMS: atom_id res chain seq x y z
N MET A 1 -11.45 8.93 -7.80
CA MET A 1 -10.48 7.86 -7.52
C MET A 1 -9.09 8.31 -7.95
N GLU A 2 -8.18 8.47 -7.00
CA GLU A 2 -6.76 8.80 -7.17
C GLU A 2 -5.92 7.52 -7.02
N VAL A 3 -4.96 7.30 -7.92
CA VAL A 3 -3.99 6.20 -7.78
C VAL A 3 -2.81 6.71 -6.96
N LEU A 4 -2.68 6.19 -5.73
CA LEU A 4 -1.59 6.55 -4.83
C LEU A 4 -0.32 5.77 -5.15
N MET A 5 -0.46 4.54 -5.66
CA MET A 5 0.66 3.68 -6.02
C MET A 5 0.22 2.68 -7.07
N GLU A 6 1.03 2.55 -8.12
CA GLU A 6 1.13 1.35 -8.95
C GLU A 6 2.59 0.88 -8.87
N LYS A 7 2.81 -0.35 -8.39
CA LYS A 7 4.17 -0.83 -8.18
C LYS A 7 4.29 -2.32 -8.47
N LYS A 8 5.35 -2.69 -9.18
CA LYS A 8 5.77 -4.08 -9.31
C LYS A 8 6.55 -4.49 -8.06
N LEU A 9 6.11 -5.56 -7.41
CA LEU A 9 6.68 -6.03 -6.14
C LEU A 9 8.08 -6.61 -6.34
N SER A 10 9.01 -6.16 -5.51
CA SER A 10 10.38 -6.68 -5.40
C SER A 10 10.50 -7.69 -4.25
N GLN A 11 11.66 -8.34 -4.11
CA GLN A 11 11.92 -9.26 -3.00
C GLN A 11 11.69 -8.57 -1.63
N THR A 12 12.21 -7.36 -1.48
CA THR A 12 12.06 -6.57 -0.25
C THR A 12 10.60 -6.27 0.08
N ASP A 13 9.79 -6.02 -0.96
CA ASP A 13 8.37 -5.75 -0.78
C ASP A 13 7.65 -6.99 -0.27
N ILE A 14 7.99 -8.18 -0.74
CA ILE A 14 7.35 -9.43 -0.32
C ILE A 14 7.82 -9.91 1.06
N GLU A 15 9.10 -9.71 1.40
CA GLU A 15 9.68 -10.29 2.62
C GLU A 15 9.64 -9.36 3.84
N TYR A 16 9.63 -8.04 3.64
CA TYR A 16 9.81 -7.10 4.75
C TYR A 16 8.74 -6.01 4.80
N ARG A 17 8.64 -5.19 3.76
CA ARG A 17 7.82 -3.97 3.76
C ARG A 17 7.66 -3.42 2.36
N LEU A 18 6.51 -2.84 2.09
CA LEU A 18 6.22 -2.25 0.78
C LEU A 18 6.74 -0.82 0.71
N ALA A 19 7.64 -0.54 -0.23
CA ALA A 19 8.07 0.84 -0.49
C ALA A 19 6.93 1.66 -1.10
N PHE A 20 6.63 2.81 -0.51
CA PHE A 20 5.52 3.68 -0.92
C PHE A 20 6.06 4.97 -1.55
N PRO A 21 5.46 5.53 -2.63
CA PRO A 21 5.97 6.74 -3.26
C PRO A 21 5.82 7.99 -2.39
N THR A 22 6.91 8.73 -2.20
CA THR A 22 6.94 9.99 -1.45
C THR A 22 5.95 11.03 -1.99
N SER A 23 5.76 11.08 -3.32
CA SER A 23 4.82 12.01 -3.97
C SER A 23 3.36 11.82 -3.54
N SER A 24 3.01 10.63 -3.06
CA SER A 24 1.65 10.26 -2.65
C SER A 24 1.44 10.37 -1.14
N LEU A 25 2.46 10.77 -0.36
CA LEU A 25 2.35 10.96 1.09
C LEU A 25 1.27 11.95 1.49
N ARG A 26 1.02 12.98 0.67
CA ARG A 26 -0.01 14.00 0.91
C ARG A 26 -1.43 13.44 1.10
N ALA A 27 -1.67 12.21 0.64
CA ALA A 27 -2.94 11.53 0.83
C ALA A 27 -3.16 11.08 2.29
N PHE A 28 -2.10 11.00 3.08
CA PHE A 28 -2.11 10.53 4.47
C PHE A 28 -1.71 11.65 5.41
N PRO A 29 -2.67 12.32 6.06
CA PRO A 29 -2.35 13.35 7.05
C PRO A 29 -1.67 12.70 8.27
N MET A 30 -0.39 12.98 8.46
CA MET A 30 0.35 12.57 9.65
C MET A 30 -0.01 13.52 10.82
N PRO A 31 -0.32 12.99 12.02
CA PRO A 31 -0.43 13.84 13.20
C PRO A 31 0.87 14.60 13.48
N GLU A 32 0.76 15.78 14.09
CA GLU A 32 1.93 16.58 14.45
C GLU A 32 2.86 15.80 15.39
N GLY A 33 4.16 15.82 15.10
CA GLY A 33 5.17 15.07 15.86
C GLY A 33 5.24 13.57 15.58
N GLU A 34 4.31 13.03 14.78
CA GLU A 34 4.31 11.61 14.42
C GLU A 34 5.03 11.34 13.09
N THR A 35 5.69 10.18 13.03
CA THR A 35 6.40 9.70 11.81
C THR A 35 5.67 8.55 11.13
N ALA A 36 4.48 8.20 11.62
CA ALA A 36 3.68 7.13 11.08
C ALA A 36 2.19 7.34 11.33
N VAL A 37 1.38 6.75 10.47
CA VAL A 37 -0.07 6.74 10.57
C VAL A 37 -0.59 5.37 10.16
N TYR A 38 -1.63 4.91 10.86
CA TYR A 38 -2.38 3.73 10.47
C TYR A 38 -3.54 4.13 9.56
N PHE A 39 -3.81 3.31 8.55
CA PHE A 39 -4.96 3.47 7.68
C PHE A 39 -5.49 2.09 7.28
N GLU A 40 -6.81 2.02 7.14
CA GLU A 40 -7.48 0.83 6.65
C GLU A 40 -7.64 0.91 5.14
N ALA A 41 -7.40 -0.22 4.46
CA ALA A 41 -7.70 -0.36 3.04
C ALA A 41 -8.51 -1.63 2.80
N THR A 42 -9.54 -1.51 1.97
CA THR A 42 -10.40 -2.63 1.58
C THR A 42 -9.85 -3.31 0.32
N ASP A 43 -9.82 -4.65 0.29
CA ASP A 43 -9.45 -5.41 -0.91
C ASP A 43 -10.65 -5.71 -1.82
N THR A 44 -10.42 -6.40 -2.94
CA THR A 44 -11.48 -6.72 -3.92
C THR A 44 -12.52 -7.73 -3.42
N LEU A 45 -12.27 -8.35 -2.26
CA LEU A 45 -13.18 -9.29 -1.59
C LEU A 45 -13.85 -8.64 -0.36
N GLU A 46 -13.76 -7.31 -0.23
CA GLU A 46 -14.25 -6.54 0.90
C GLU A 46 -13.59 -6.89 2.24
N ASN A 47 -12.38 -7.48 2.24
CA ASN A 47 -11.61 -7.63 3.49
C ASN A 47 -10.90 -6.33 3.83
N GLU A 48 -10.92 -5.97 5.10
CA GLU A 48 -10.23 -4.80 5.65
C GLU A 48 -8.81 -5.17 6.11
N TRP A 49 -7.85 -4.34 5.73
CA TRP A 49 -6.44 -4.51 6.07
C TRP A 49 -5.91 -3.26 6.75
N ASN A 50 -5.36 -3.40 7.96
CA ASN A 50 -4.84 -2.28 8.72
C ASN A 50 -3.34 -2.09 8.45
N PHE A 51 -3.04 -1.14 7.57
CA PHE A 51 -1.68 -0.84 7.17
C PHE A 51 -1.10 0.31 7.97
N ARG A 52 0.22 0.25 8.19
CA ARG A 52 0.97 1.32 8.82
C ARG A 52 1.91 1.97 7.81
N LEU A 53 1.63 3.21 7.43
CA LEU A 53 2.53 4.04 6.64
C LEU A 53 3.50 4.76 7.57
N SER A 54 4.80 4.70 7.30
CA SER A 54 5.81 5.38 8.10
C SER A 54 6.90 6.01 7.24
N ILE A 55 7.46 7.12 7.71
CA ILE A 55 8.62 7.81 7.12
C ILE A 55 9.81 7.70 8.07
N ARG A 56 11.03 7.64 7.51
CA ARG A 56 12.24 7.89 8.32
C ARG A 56 12.25 9.38 8.69
N GLY A 57 12.54 9.70 9.95
CA GLY A 57 12.29 11.02 10.56
C GLY A 57 12.88 12.23 9.84
N GLU A 58 12.53 13.43 10.34
CA GLU A 58 12.64 14.75 9.71
C GLU A 58 14.01 15.13 9.11
N ASN A 59 15.10 14.47 9.53
CA ASN A 59 16.46 14.77 9.08
C ASN A 59 16.91 13.98 7.84
N ASP A 60 16.08 13.10 7.27
CA ASP A 60 16.40 12.41 6.02
C ASP A 60 15.79 13.17 4.84
N ARG A 61 16.68 13.80 4.06
CA ARG A 61 16.40 14.42 2.74
C ARG A 61 15.70 13.47 1.76
N TYR A 62 15.68 12.17 2.04
CA TYR A 62 14.85 11.19 1.35
C TYR A 62 13.94 10.50 2.36
N THR A 63 12.76 11.08 2.62
CA THR A 63 11.66 10.37 3.25
C THR A 63 11.31 9.18 2.37
N LYS A 64 11.88 8.01 2.67
CA LYS A 64 11.60 6.74 2.01
C LYS A 64 10.46 6.08 2.78
N PRO A 65 9.21 6.33 2.38
CA PRO A 65 8.06 5.85 3.11
C PRO A 65 7.90 4.36 2.86
N VAL A 66 7.43 3.67 3.89
CA VAL A 66 7.19 2.23 3.83
C VAL A 66 5.87 1.90 4.48
N ILE A 67 5.17 0.94 3.87
CA ILE A 67 3.95 0.34 4.39
C ILE A 67 4.33 -0.97 5.10
N THR A 68 3.84 -1.08 6.33
CA THR A 68 3.95 -2.22 7.25
C THR A 68 2.56 -2.51 7.84
N GLY A 69 2.44 -2.94 9.10
CA GLY A 69 1.16 -3.41 9.66
C GLY A 69 0.82 -4.77 9.07
N ASP A 70 -0.40 -4.92 8.56
CA ASP A 70 -0.87 -6.20 8.00
C ASP A 70 -0.25 -6.58 6.66
N TRP A 71 0.66 -5.76 6.11
CA TRP A 71 1.24 -5.98 4.77
C TRP A 71 1.79 -7.39 4.56
N LEU A 72 2.59 -7.93 5.49
CA LEU A 72 3.13 -9.29 5.32
C LEU A 72 2.06 -10.38 5.48
N GLN A 73 0.99 -10.11 6.23
CA GLN A 73 -0.16 -11.01 6.31
C GLN A 73 -0.93 -11.00 4.99
N PHE A 74 -1.20 -9.82 4.43
CA PHE A 74 -1.78 -9.66 3.09
C PHE A 74 -0.98 -10.39 2.01
N VAL A 75 0.36 -10.24 2.02
CA VAL A 75 1.26 -10.96 1.10
C VAL A 75 1.07 -12.48 1.21
N ARG A 76 1.01 -13.02 2.42
CA ARG A 76 0.83 -14.47 2.64
C ARG A 76 -0.54 -14.94 2.21
N ASP A 77 -1.59 -14.25 2.62
CA ASP A 77 -2.98 -14.69 2.40
C ASP A 77 -3.38 -14.59 0.94
N LYS A 78 -2.94 -13.53 0.23
CA LYS A 78 -3.12 -13.40 -1.22
C LYS A 78 -2.09 -14.21 -2.01
N GLY A 79 -1.08 -14.81 -1.35
CA GLY A 79 -0.01 -15.55 -2.01
C GLY A 79 0.77 -14.71 -3.02
N LEU A 80 1.06 -13.45 -2.70
CA LEU A 80 1.77 -12.51 -3.58
C LEU A 80 3.21 -12.95 -3.84
N LYS A 81 3.72 -12.61 -5.02
CA LYS A 81 5.05 -12.99 -5.50
C LYS A 81 5.77 -11.79 -6.09
N VAL A 82 7.09 -11.89 -6.15
CA VAL A 82 7.92 -10.94 -6.90
C VAL A 82 7.40 -10.85 -8.32
N GLY A 83 7.19 -9.62 -8.78
CA GLY A 83 6.71 -9.33 -10.12
C GLY A 83 5.20 -9.10 -10.24
N ASP A 84 4.41 -9.44 -9.23
CA ASP A 84 3.01 -9.02 -9.15
C ASP A 84 2.94 -7.48 -9.05
N LYS A 85 1.82 -6.91 -9.49
CA LYS A 85 1.55 -5.48 -9.36
C LYS A 85 0.66 -5.23 -8.17
N ILE A 86 0.98 -4.22 -7.38
CA ILE A 86 0.10 -3.70 -6.35
C ILE A 86 -0.44 -2.34 -6.78
N PHE A 87 -1.72 -2.12 -6.50
CA PHE A 87 -2.39 -0.84 -6.66
C PHE A 87 -2.98 -0.43 -5.32
N LEU A 88 -2.66 0.78 -4.88
CA LEU A 88 -3.30 1.44 -3.74
C LEU A 88 -3.99 2.70 -4.25
N THR A 89 -5.27 2.83 -3.97
CA THR A 89 -6.10 3.91 -4.49
C THR A 89 -6.87 4.58 -3.37
N ARG A 90 -7.20 5.84 -3.59
CA ARG A 90 -7.95 6.69 -2.67
C ARG A 90 -9.17 7.29 -3.36
N GLU A 91 -10.27 7.38 -2.65
CA GLU A 91 -11.43 8.14 -3.08
C GLU A 91 -12.04 8.93 -1.92
N GLU A 92 -12.62 10.08 -2.24
CA GLU A 92 -13.47 10.82 -1.30
C GLU A 92 -14.85 10.17 -1.30
N GLY A 93 -15.27 9.68 -0.14
CA GLY A 93 -16.59 9.12 0.09
C GLY A 93 -17.44 10.03 0.98
N VAL A 94 -18.72 9.67 1.12
CA VAL A 94 -19.67 10.40 1.97
C VAL A 94 -19.22 10.42 3.45
N ASN A 95 -18.56 9.36 3.90
CA ASN A 95 -18.07 9.20 5.27
C ASN A 95 -16.57 9.51 5.42
N GLY A 96 -15.98 10.24 4.46
CA GLY A 96 -14.55 10.56 4.44
C GLY A 96 -13.78 9.73 3.42
N VAL A 97 -12.47 9.61 3.63
CA VAL A 97 -11.56 8.99 2.67
C VAL A 97 -11.66 7.46 2.73
N ARG A 98 -11.86 6.82 1.58
CA ARG A 98 -11.75 5.36 1.43
C ARG A 98 -10.46 5.00 0.70
N TYR A 99 -9.72 4.03 1.25
CA TYR A 99 -8.58 3.42 0.59
C TYR A 99 -8.95 2.02 0.09
N SER A 100 -8.42 1.66 -1.07
CA SER A 100 -8.60 0.31 -1.64
C SER A 100 -7.27 -0.24 -2.11
N ILE A 101 -7.05 -1.53 -1.89
CA ILE A 101 -5.85 -2.24 -2.31
C ILE A 101 -6.23 -3.40 -3.22
N ARG A 102 -5.49 -3.57 -4.32
CA ARG A 102 -5.63 -4.75 -5.17
C ARG A 102 -4.29 -5.17 -5.72
N ALA A 103 -4.12 -6.47 -5.92
CA ALA A 103 -2.96 -7.04 -6.55
C ALA A 103 -3.33 -7.67 -7.89
N GLU A 104 -2.44 -7.57 -8.87
CA GLU A 104 -2.57 -8.26 -10.14
C GLU A 104 -1.36 -9.15 -10.41
N ARG A 105 -1.61 -10.35 -10.91
CA ARG A 105 -0.60 -11.27 -11.39
C ARG A 105 -0.64 -11.37 -12.91
N LYS A 106 0.54 -11.39 -13.54
CA LYS A 106 0.65 -11.65 -14.96
C LYS A 106 0.55 -13.15 -15.22
N ILE A 107 -0.53 -13.56 -15.89
CA ILE A 107 -0.75 -14.94 -16.35
C ILE A 107 -0.70 -14.90 -17.89
N PHE A 108 0.35 -15.49 -18.46
CA PHE A 108 0.71 -15.34 -19.87
C PHE A 108 0.83 -13.87 -20.30
N LYS A 109 -0.16 -13.36 -21.05
CA LYS A 109 -0.22 -11.98 -21.57
C LYS A 109 -1.29 -11.12 -20.87
N VAL A 110 -1.99 -11.66 -19.89
CA VAL A 110 -3.11 -11.01 -19.20
C VAL A 110 -2.76 -10.75 -17.74
N TRP A 111 -3.21 -9.61 -17.22
CA TRP A 111 -3.16 -9.31 -15.78
C TRP A 111 -4.49 -9.70 -15.16
N ALA A 112 -4.46 -10.52 -14.11
CA ALA A 112 -5.63 -10.98 -13.38
C ALA A 112 -5.52 -10.57 -11.92
N ASN A 113 -6.64 -10.20 -11.29
CA ASN A 113 -6.63 -9.89 -9.86
C ASN A 113 -6.23 -11.14 -9.06
N VAL A 114 -5.39 -10.93 -8.06
CA VAL A 114 -5.09 -11.93 -7.04
C VAL A 114 -6.18 -11.80 -5.98
N GLN A 115 -6.81 -12.93 -5.63
CA GLN A 115 -7.91 -13.00 -4.67
C GLN A 115 -7.41 -13.50 -3.32
#